data_AF-A0A392MHP5-F1
#
_entry.id   AF-A0A392MHP5-F1
#
_cell.length_a   1.000
_cell.length_b   1.000
_cell.length_c   1.000
_cell.angle_alpha   90.00
_cell.angle_beta   90.00
_cell.angle_gamma   90.00
#
_symmetry.space_group_name_H-M   'P 1'
#
loop_
_entity.id
_entity.type
_entity.pdbx_description
1 polymer ?
#
loop_
_entity_poly.entity_id
_entity_poly.type
_entity_poly.pdbx_seq_one_letter_code
_entity_poly.pdbx_strand_id
1 'polypeptide(L)'
;GNPYSDVFWLAALVQSIGEFEFGQQSILLLSSLLKRIDRLLQFDSLMPSYNGILTVSCIRTLAQIALKLSGFIPLDRVYELVKPFRDLKTIWQVRIEANRALLDLEFHCKGIDAALLLFTKYVEEESSLRGCESFP
;
A
#
# COMPACT_ATOMS: atom_id res chain seq x y z
N GLY A 1 16.60 21.16 -3.72
CA GLY A 1 16.57 19.71 -3.98
C GLY A 1 16.06 19.51 -5.38
N ASN A 2 16.54 18.48 -6.08
CA ASN A 2 15.99 18.14 -7.38
C ASN A 2 14.68 17.38 -7.12
N PRO A 3 13.51 17.95 -7.47
CA PRO A 3 12.20 17.38 -7.12
C PRO A 3 12.03 15.93 -7.57
N TYR A 4 12.68 15.53 -8.67
CA TYR A 4 12.64 14.16 -9.16
C TYR A 4 13.46 13.16 -8.32
N SER A 5 14.64 13.54 -7.82
CA SER A 5 15.47 12.62 -7.01
C SER A 5 14.97 12.47 -5.58
N ASP A 6 14.40 13.55 -5.03
CA ASP A 6 13.99 13.61 -3.62
C ASP A 6 12.82 12.64 -3.36
N VAL A 7 11.97 12.40 -4.36
CA VAL A 7 10.84 11.47 -4.29
C VAL A 7 11.29 10.01 -4.25
N PHE A 8 12.27 9.62 -5.07
CA PHE A 8 12.83 8.27 -4.96
C PHE A 8 13.54 8.05 -3.63
N TRP A 9 14.23 9.08 -3.12
CA TRP A 9 14.83 9.03 -1.79
C TRP A 9 13.80 8.87 -0.67
N LEU A 10 12.69 9.61 -0.74
CA LEU A 10 11.57 9.47 0.20
C LEU A 10 10.90 8.11 0.09
N ALA A 11 10.70 7.59 -1.12
CA ALA A 11 10.15 6.26 -1.35
C ALA A 11 11.04 5.16 -0.75
N ALA A 12 12.35 5.23 -0.98
CA ALA A 12 13.32 4.31 -0.40
C ALA A 12 13.36 4.39 1.13
N LEU A 13 13.29 5.61 1.69
CA LEU A 13 13.20 5.81 3.14
C LEU A 13 11.94 5.16 3.71
N VAL A 14 10.78 5.40 3.09
CA VAL A 14 9.51 4.80 3.51
C VAL A 14 9.58 3.27 3.44
N GLN A 15 10.18 2.71 2.39
CA GLN A 15 10.33 1.26 2.25
C GLN A 15 11.25 0.66 3.31
N SER A 16 12.36 1.32 3.64
CA SER A 16 13.27 0.88 4.70
C SER A 16 12.62 0.85 6.09
N ILE A 17 11.60 1.69 6.35
CA ILE A 17 10.80 1.64 7.57
C ILE A 17 9.94 0.36 7.61
N GLY A 18 9.43 -0.10 6.47
CA GLY A 18 8.65 -1.35 6.38
C GLY A 18 9.52 -2.60 6.58
N GLU A 19 10.77 -2.55 6.12
CA GLU A 19 11.76 -3.62 6.31
C GLU A 19 12.31 -3.69 7.73
N PHE A 20 12.22 -2.60 8.51
CA PHE A 20 12.69 -2.56 9.88
C PHE A 20 12.00 -3.61 10.77
N GLU A 21 12.77 -4.27 11.64
CA GLU A 21 12.24 -5.23 12.62
C GLU A 21 11.80 -4.47 13.88
N PHE A 22 10.51 -4.50 14.16
CA PHE A 22 9.95 -3.77 15.30
C PHE A 22 10.13 -4.56 16.60
N GLY A 23 11.11 -4.20 17.42
CA GLY A 23 11.23 -4.64 18.81
C GLY A 23 10.32 -3.86 19.79
N GLN A 24 10.21 -4.29 21.05
CA GLN A 24 9.30 -3.70 22.06
C GLN A 24 9.45 -2.17 22.25
N GLN A 25 10.66 -1.62 22.17
CA GLN A 25 10.91 -0.18 22.29
C GLN A 25 10.57 0.62 21.01
N SER A 26 10.55 -0.04 19.86
CA SER A 26 10.27 0.59 18.56
C SER A 26 8.78 0.87 18.33
N ILE A 27 7.89 0.24 19.11
CA ILE A 27 6.43 0.46 19.05
C ILE A 27 6.07 1.91 19.42
N LEU A 28 6.84 2.56 20.30
CA LEU A 28 6.65 3.97 20.65
C LEU A 28 6.98 4.89 19.46
N LEU A 29 8.06 4.56 18.73
CA LEU A 29 8.49 5.28 17.52
C LEU A 29 7.57 5.00 16.32
N LEU A 30 6.89 3.85 16.30
CA LEU A 30 5.95 3.50 15.24
C LEU A 30 4.83 4.55 15.12
N SER A 31 4.30 5.04 16.25
CA SER A 31 3.23 6.04 16.23
C SER A 31 3.63 7.36 15.56
N SER A 32 4.88 7.79 15.74
CA SER A 32 5.41 9.01 15.13
C SER A 32 5.77 8.79 13.66
N LEU A 33 6.27 7.61 13.31
CA LEU A 33 6.55 7.20 11.93
C LEU A 33 5.25 7.09 11.11
N LEU A 34 4.22 6.44 11.65
CA LEU A 34 2.91 6.32 11.00
C LEU A 34 2.28 7.70 10.76
N LYS A 35 2.35 8.61 11.73
CA LYS A 35 1.88 10.01 11.55
C LYS A 35 2.65 10.73 10.43
N ARG A 36 3.93 10.41 10.24
CA ARG A 36 4.75 11.01 9.20
C ARG A 36 4.44 10.43 7.82
N ILE A 37 4.21 9.11 7.74
CA ILE A 37 3.74 8.43 6.52
C ILE A 37 2.37 8.95 6.12
N ASP A 38 1.42 9.08 7.05
CA ASP A 38 0.08 9.62 6.80
C ASP A 38 0.13 11.04 6.23
N ARG A 39 0.95 11.92 6.80
CA ARG A 39 1.19 13.26 6.25
C ARG A 39 1.77 13.21 4.85
N LEU A 40 2.76 12.34 4.60
CA LEU A 40 3.35 12.19 3.25
C LEU A 40 2.31 11.73 2.22
N LEU A 41 1.43 10.82 2.62
CA LEU A 41 0.33 10.33 1.78
C LEU A 41 -0.69 11.44 1.47
N GLN A 42 -0.99 12.29 2.46
CA GLN A 42 -1.81 13.51 2.25
C GLN A 42 -1.11 14.55 1.37
N PHE A 43 0.23 14.64 1.40
CA PHE A 43 0.97 15.51 0.50
C PHE A 43 0.97 14.99 -0.95
N ASP A 44 1.12 13.69 -1.16
CA ASP A 44 1.10 13.07 -2.50
C ASP A 44 -0.28 13.23 -3.17
N SER A 45 -1.37 13.19 -2.40
CA SER A 45 -2.72 13.45 -2.93
C SER A 45 -2.94 14.90 -3.37
N LEU A 46 -2.26 15.86 -2.74
CA LEU A 46 -2.32 17.29 -3.10
C LEU A 46 -1.39 17.65 -4.28
N MET A 47 -0.34 16.85 -4.54
CA MET A 47 0.59 17.01 -5.65
C MET A 47 0.89 15.65 -6.31
N PRO A 48 0.03 15.17 -7.22
CA PRO A 48 0.16 13.83 -7.84
C PRO A 48 1.25 13.76 -8.93
N SER A 49 2.31 14.55 -8.81
CA SER A 49 3.32 14.80 -9.86
C SER A 49 4.22 13.59 -10.17
N TYR A 50 4.23 12.55 -9.32
CA TYR A 50 5.23 11.48 -9.34
C TYR A 50 4.65 10.08 -9.56
N ASN A 51 3.57 9.99 -10.34
CA ASN A 51 2.99 8.74 -10.81
C ASN A 51 2.56 7.77 -9.68
N GLY A 52 2.34 8.29 -8.47
CA GLY A 52 1.94 7.50 -7.30
C GLY A 52 3.06 6.64 -6.69
N ILE A 53 4.33 6.86 -7.02
CA ILE A 53 5.47 6.09 -6.48
C ILE A 53 5.51 6.16 -4.95
N LEU A 54 5.30 7.35 -4.38
CA LEU A 54 5.24 7.53 -2.92
C LEU A 54 4.05 6.81 -2.31
N THR A 55 2.87 6.91 -2.95
CA THR A 55 1.68 6.19 -2.51
C THR A 55 1.90 4.66 -2.51
N VAL A 56 2.51 4.11 -3.57
CA VAL A 56 2.86 2.69 -3.67
C VAL A 56 3.79 2.28 -2.52
N SER A 57 4.88 3.02 -2.29
CA SER A 57 5.81 2.72 -1.19
C SER A 57 5.13 2.84 0.18
N CYS A 58 4.25 3.83 0.39
CA CYS A 58 3.49 3.97 1.63
C CYS A 58 2.55 2.79 1.88
N ILE A 59 1.77 2.37 0.87
CA ILE A 59 0.85 1.23 0.96
C ILE A 59 1.62 -0.05 1.29
N ARG A 60 2.73 -0.30 0.58
CA ARG A 60 3.60 -1.46 0.82
C ARG A 60 4.13 -1.47 2.24
N THR A 61 4.69 -0.35 2.70
CA THR A 61 5.23 -0.22 4.06
C THR A 61 4.14 -0.41 5.11
N LEU A 62 2.96 0.18 4.92
CA LEU A 62 1.83 0.00 5.83
C LEU A 62 1.40 -1.46 5.93
N ALA A 63 1.31 -2.18 4.81
CA ALA A 63 1.00 -3.59 4.79
C ALA A 63 2.08 -4.42 5.53
N GLN A 64 3.36 -4.18 5.26
CA GLN A 64 4.45 -4.88 5.93
C GLN A 64 4.45 -4.65 7.45
N ILE A 65 4.26 -3.41 7.89
CA ILE A 65 4.13 -3.06 9.31
C ILE A 65 2.93 -3.78 9.93
N ALA A 66 1.79 -3.75 9.25
CA ALA A 66 0.56 -4.40 9.69
C ALA A 66 0.77 -5.90 9.90
N LEU A 67 1.40 -6.58 8.94
CA LEU A 67 1.69 -8.00 9.01
C LEU A 67 2.66 -8.35 10.15
N LYS A 68 3.77 -7.61 10.26
CA LYS A 68 4.75 -7.78 11.34
C LYS A 68 4.16 -7.53 12.73
N LEU A 69 3.20 -6.61 12.83
CA LEU A 69 2.53 -6.25 14.07
C LEU A 69 1.10 -6.78 14.14
N SER A 70 0.78 -7.84 13.39
CA SER A 70 -0.57 -8.43 13.35
C SER A 70 -1.04 -8.93 14.71
N GLY A 71 -0.12 -9.23 15.63
CA GLY A 71 -0.42 -9.54 17.04
C GLY A 71 -0.72 -8.32 17.93
N PHE A 72 -0.44 -7.10 17.47
CA PHE A 72 -0.58 -5.86 18.23
C PHE A 72 -1.57 -4.85 17.62
N ILE A 73 -1.78 -4.91 16.29
CA ILE A 73 -2.60 -3.95 15.54
C ILE A 73 -3.72 -4.71 14.81
N PRO A 74 -4.99 -4.27 14.93
CA PRO A 74 -6.09 -4.86 14.17
C PRO A 74 -5.94 -4.57 12.67
N LEU A 75 -5.79 -5.63 11.89
CA LEU A 75 -5.57 -5.59 10.43
C LEU A 75 -6.77 -4.96 9.68
N ASP A 76 -7.98 -4.99 10.26
CA ASP A 76 -9.18 -4.35 9.70
C ASP A 76 -9.02 -2.84 9.49
N ARG A 77 -8.25 -2.16 10.37
CA ARG A 77 -8.00 -0.72 10.21
C ARG A 77 -7.12 -0.44 9.00
N VAL A 78 -6.17 -1.33 8.72
CA VAL A 78 -5.27 -1.21 7.56
C VAL A 78 -6.04 -1.52 6.29
N TYR A 79 -6.93 -2.52 6.33
CA TYR A 79 -7.85 -2.83 5.23
C TYR A 79 -8.68 -1.61 4.82
N GLU A 80 -9.33 -0.92 5.77
CA GLU A 80 -10.14 0.26 5.46
C GLU A 80 -9.30 1.47 5.00
N LEU A 81 -8.02 1.56 5.39
CA LEU A 81 -7.10 2.58 4.89
C LEU A 81 -6.63 2.31 3.46
N VAL A 82 -6.44 1.04 3.07
CA VAL A 82 -5.94 0.66 1.74
C VAL A 82 -7.06 0.61 0.69
N LYS A 83 -8.28 0.26 1.11
CA LYS A 83 -9.46 0.11 0.25
C LYS A 83 -9.77 1.31 -0.69
N PRO A 84 -9.62 2.59 -0.29
CA PRO A 84 -9.84 3.74 -1.17
C PRO A 84 -8.88 3.80 -2.37
N PHE A 85 -7.67 3.23 -2.23
CA PHE A 85 -6.65 3.23 -3.30
C PHE A 85 -6.96 2.22 -4.42
N ARG A 86 -8.06 1.46 -4.32
CA ARG A 86 -8.54 0.55 -5.36
C ARG A 86 -9.47 1.22 -6.38
N ASP A 87 -9.86 2.48 -6.18
CA ASP A 87 -10.74 3.18 -7.12
C ASP A 87 -10.11 3.21 -8.53
N LEU A 88 -10.88 2.87 -9.57
CA LEU A 88 -10.47 2.88 -10.98
C LEU A 88 -9.94 4.25 -11.45
N LYS A 89 -10.27 5.33 -10.73
CA LYS A 89 -9.74 6.68 -10.98
C LYS A 89 -8.29 6.87 -10.51
N THR A 90 -7.79 5.99 -9.64
CA THR A 90 -6.41 6.03 -9.15
C THR A 90 -5.46 5.41 -10.17
N ILE A 91 -4.17 5.77 -10.10
CA ILE A 91 -3.14 5.30 -11.03
C ILE A 91 -3.01 3.77 -10.95
N TRP A 92 -2.88 3.10 -12.10
CA TRP A 92 -2.83 1.62 -12.16
C TRP A 92 -1.81 0.99 -11.21
N GLN A 93 -0.61 1.57 -11.08
CA GLN A 93 0.43 1.07 -10.16
C GLN A 93 -0.03 1.10 -8.69
N VAL A 94 -0.73 2.15 -8.29
CA VAL A 94 -1.29 2.30 -6.93
C VAL A 94 -2.38 1.25 -6.69
N ARG A 95 -3.24 0.99 -7.69
CA ARG A 95 -4.28 -0.04 -7.59
C ARG A 95 -3.71 -1.45 -7.43
N ILE A 96 -2.72 -1.79 -8.25
CA ILE A 96 -2.06 -3.10 -8.18
C ILE A 96 -1.39 -3.30 -6.82
N GLU A 97 -0.69 -2.28 -6.30
CA GLU A 97 -0.06 -2.38 -4.99
C GLU A 97 -1.10 -2.47 -3.86
N ALA A 98 -2.21 -1.72 -3.95
CA ALA A 98 -3.32 -1.83 -3.01
C ALA A 98 -3.93 -3.24 -3.02
N ASN A 99 -4.18 -3.80 -4.21
CA ASN A 99 -4.68 -5.17 -4.37
C ASN A 99 -3.72 -6.19 -3.76
N ARG A 100 -2.41 -6.04 -4.02
CA ARG A 100 -1.37 -6.88 -3.43
C ARG A 100 -1.39 -6.80 -1.90
N ALA A 101 -1.41 -5.60 -1.34
CA ALA A 101 -1.44 -5.38 0.10
C ALA A 101 -2.69 -6.00 0.74
N LEU A 102 -3.86 -5.88 0.13
CA LEU A 102 -5.11 -6.47 0.63
C LEU A 102 -5.08 -8.01 0.57
N LEU A 103 -4.47 -8.59 -0.47
CA LEU A 103 -4.28 -10.04 -0.58
C LEU A 103 -3.32 -10.57 0.47
N ASP A 104 -2.21 -9.88 0.70
CA ASP A 104 -1.23 -10.25 1.72
C ASP A 104 -1.88 -10.21 3.12
N LEU A 105 -2.72 -9.20 3.39
CA LEU A 105 -3.51 -9.11 4.63
C LEU A 105 -4.53 -10.25 4.76
N GLU A 106 -5.29 -10.53 3.70
CA GLU A 106 -6.29 -11.61 3.71
C GLU A 106 -5.64 -12.98 3.90
N PHE A 107 -4.51 -13.23 3.22
CA PHE A 107 -3.73 -14.46 3.37
C PHE A 107 -3.34 -14.69 4.82
N HIS A 108 -2.86 -13.65 5.50
CA HIS A 108 -2.48 -13.73 6.91
C HIS A 108 -3.68 -13.90 7.85
N CYS A 109 -4.84 -13.29 7.57
CA CYS A 109 -6.03 -13.37 8.42
C CYS A 109 -6.83 -14.65 8.25
N LYS A 110 -7.10 -15.04 7.00
CA LYS A 110 -8.09 -16.05 6.64
C LYS A 110 -7.49 -17.25 5.90
N GLY A 111 -6.19 -17.22 5.60
CA GLY A 111 -5.48 -18.28 4.90
C GLY A 111 -5.58 -18.21 3.38
N ILE A 112 -5.00 -19.21 2.72
CA ILE A 112 -4.77 -19.21 1.28
C ILE A 112 -6.06 -19.25 0.44
N ASP A 113 -7.07 -20.00 0.87
CA ASP A 113 -8.30 -20.18 0.10
C ASP A 113 -9.09 -18.87 -0.01
N ALA A 114 -9.15 -18.10 1.09
CA ALA A 114 -9.78 -16.79 1.11
C ALA A 114 -9.01 -15.76 0.25
N ALA A 115 -7.69 -15.79 0.31
CA ALA A 115 -6.83 -14.95 -0.53
C ALA A 115 -7.00 -15.26 -2.03
N LEU A 116 -7.10 -16.54 -2.40
CA LEU A 116 -7.31 -16.97 -3.80
C LEU A 116 -8.69 -16.56 -4.32
N LEU A 117 -9.74 -16.65 -3.49
CA LEU A 117 -11.07 -16.16 -3.83
C LEU A 117 -11.05 -14.64 -4.08
N LEU A 118 -10.39 -13.88 -3.21
CA LEU A 118 -10.24 -12.43 -3.38
C LEU A 118 -9.39 -12.07 -4.59
N PHE A 119 -8.33 -12.82 -4.86
CA PHE A 119 -7.49 -12.62 -6.05
C PHE A 119 -8.30 -12.83 -7.33
N THR A 120 -9.08 -13.91 -7.41
CA THR A 120 -9.93 -14.19 -8.57
C THR A 120 -10.91 -13.05 -8.82
N LYS A 121 -11.54 -12.54 -7.76
CA LYS A 121 -12.43 -11.38 -7.83
C LYS A 121 -11.69 -10.12 -8.32
N TYR A 122 -10.48 -9.86 -7.84
CA TYR A 122 -9.69 -8.71 -8.29
C TYR A 122 -9.30 -8.83 -9.76
N VAL A 123 -8.93 -10.01 -10.23
CA VAL A 123 -8.62 -10.25 -11.65
C VAL A 123 -9.85 -10.02 -12.55
N GLU A 124 -11.05 -10.37 -12.08
CA GLU A 124 -12.30 -10.10 -12.80
C GLU A 124 -12.66 -8.61 -12.85
N GLU A 125 -12.46 -7.89 -11.74
CA GLU A 125 -12.73 -6.44 -11.61
C GLU A 125 -11.71 -5.58 -12.35
N GLU A 126 -10.47 -6.05 -12.51
CA GLU A 126 -9.37 -5.29 -13.11
C GLU A 126 -9.45 -5.30 -14.65
N SER A 127 -10.26 -4.40 -15.20
CA SER A 127 -10.46 -4.19 -16.65
C SER A 127 -9.18 -3.92 -17.44
N SER A 128 -8.10 -3.48 -16.78
CA SER A 128 -6.80 -3.22 -17.41
C SER A 128 -6.01 -4.47 -17.85
N LEU A 129 -6.34 -5.65 -17.30
CA LEU A 129 -5.74 -6.93 -17.70
C LEU A 129 -6.37 -7.50 -18.97
N ARG A 130 -7.59 -7.06 -19.31
CA ARG A 130 -8.21 -7.29 -20.62
C ARG A 130 -7.61 -6.29 -21.60
N GLY A 131 -6.40 -6.56 -22.06
CA GLY A 131 -5.73 -5.72 -23.05
C GLY A 131 -6.62 -5.47 -24.27
N CYS A 132 -6.68 -4.22 -24.73
CA CYS A 132 -7.06 -3.82 -26.09
C CYS A 132 -8.24 -4.58 -26.74
N GLU A 133 -9.47 -4.33 -26.31
CA GLU A 133 -10.64 -4.46 -27.20
C GLU A 133 -11.26 -3.09 -27.45
N SER A 134 -10.47 -2.18 -28.05
CA SER A 134 -11.02 -1.00 -28.70
C SER A 134 -10.11 -0.55 -29.84
N PHE A 135 -10.19 -1.28 -30.95
CA PHE A 135 -9.93 -0.77 -32.30
C PHE A 135 -10.82 -1.52 -33.29
N PRO A 136 -11.33 -0.84 -34.33
CA PRO A 136 -12.14 0.37 -34.36
C PRO A 136 -13.65 0.08 -34.55
#